data_AF-A0AB37Z9W3-F1
#
_entry.id   AF-A0AB37Z9W3-F1
#
_cell.length_a   1.000
_cell.length_b   1.000
_cell.length_c   1.000
_cell.angle_alpha   90.00
_cell.angle_beta   90.00
_cell.angle_gamma   90.00
#
_symmetry.space_group_name_H-M   'P 1'
#
loop_
_entity.id
_entity.type
_entity.pdbx_description
1 polymer ?
#
loop_
_entity_poly.entity_id
_entity_poly.type
_entity_poly.pdbx_seq_one_letter_code
_entity_poly.pdbx_strand_id
1 'polypeptide(L)'
;MKRSQTFDEYRRKHEAERLKLITDAIKILSNAKFSNVTSFAKDVAKLVTEFESNRKTSSQDGVVVVPQKPMSHVTLLRNKTYRDLLERFLKIKQENPDTTNLSISDSEALNFEIASLRKKNQWLEQKILAIDSGVSFEGSGGSEALQATIERLQSDLALVISIYEGMCGQIPGAFKLVPEGKTTQNFATPGFHGPRGLIAPMEDMHELDRIFEDVAKWRKRAKRLPDQ
;
A
#
# COMPACT_ATOMS: atom_id res chain seq x y z
N MET A 1 52.21 6.81 45.27
CA MET A 1 52.66 6.83 43.86
C MET A 1 51.46 6.56 42.95
N LYS A 2 50.93 7.58 42.26
CA LYS A 2 49.77 7.47 41.33
C LYS A 2 50.29 7.22 39.91
N ARG A 3 50.21 5.98 39.42
CA ARG A 3 50.44 5.67 38.00
C ARG A 3 49.14 5.92 37.21
N SER A 4 49.27 6.60 36.07
CA SER A 4 48.36 6.63 34.91
C SER A 4 47.05 7.42 35.03
N GLN A 5 47.10 8.75 34.80
CA GLN A 5 45.93 9.51 34.35
C GLN A 5 45.91 9.80 32.83
N THR A 6 47.02 9.55 32.12
CA THR A 6 47.16 9.87 30.68
C THR A 6 46.31 8.97 29.78
N PHE A 7 46.03 7.72 30.19
CA PHE A 7 45.24 6.77 29.39
C PHE A 7 43.76 6.74 29.77
N ASP A 8 43.36 7.42 30.84
CA ASP A 8 41.97 7.39 31.31
C ASP A 8 41.05 8.13 30.34
N GLU A 9 41.52 9.23 29.76
CA GLU A 9 40.76 9.99 28.76
C GLU A 9 40.57 9.20 27.46
N TYR A 10 41.64 8.55 26.98
CA TYR A 10 41.57 7.65 25.83
C TYR A 10 40.60 6.47 26.06
N ARG A 11 40.67 5.85 27.25
CA ARG A 11 39.75 4.77 27.62
C ARG A 11 38.30 5.23 27.67
N ARG A 12 38.03 6.39 28.28
CA ARG A 12 36.66 6.97 28.34
C ARG A 12 36.13 7.28 26.95
N LYS A 13 36.95 7.86 26.07
CA LYS A 13 36.55 8.14 24.69
C LYS A 13 36.20 6.85 23.95
N HIS A 14 37.06 5.82 24.05
CA HIS A 14 36.82 4.54 23.40
C HIS A 14 35.61 3.79 23.98
N GLU A 15 35.37 3.89 25.29
CA GLU A 15 34.19 3.34 25.95
C GLU A 15 32.92 4.05 25.47
N ALA A 16 32.91 5.38 25.41
CA ALA A 16 31.78 6.16 24.91
C ALA A 16 31.48 5.86 23.43
N GLU A 17 32.50 5.72 22.58
CA GLU A 17 32.34 5.33 21.18
C GLU A 17 31.73 3.93 21.04
N ARG A 18 32.21 2.96 21.83
CA ARG A 18 31.63 1.62 21.85
C ARG A 18 30.20 1.60 22.36
N LEU A 19 29.89 2.41 23.37
CA LEU A 19 28.55 2.50 23.93
C LEU A 19 27.55 3.01 22.88
N LYS A 20 27.97 3.94 22.01
CA LYS A 20 27.17 4.36 20.84
C LYS A 20 26.90 3.19 19.89
N LEU A 21 27.94 2.46 19.48
CA LEU A 21 27.79 1.29 18.59
C LEU A 21 26.88 0.21 19.18
N ILE A 22 27.01 -0.06 20.48
CA ILE A 22 26.15 -1.00 21.21
C ILE A 22 24.69 -0.51 21.19
N THR A 23 24.47 0.78 21.43
CA THR A 23 23.12 1.37 21.41
C THR A 23 22.49 1.25 20.02
N ASP A 24 23.25 1.52 18.96
CA ASP A 24 22.74 1.40 17.60
C ASP A 24 22.48 -0.06 17.20
N ALA A 25 23.32 -0.99 17.63
CA ALA A 25 23.10 -2.42 17.43
C ALA A 25 21.80 -2.89 18.12
N ILE A 26 21.54 -2.38 19.32
CA ILE A 26 20.32 -2.69 20.08
C ILE A 26 19.08 -2.10 19.40
N LYS A 27 19.16 -0.90 18.82
CA LYS A 27 18.05 -0.33 18.05
C LYS A 27 17.68 -1.20 16.84
N ILE A 28 18.67 -1.72 16.11
CA ILE A 28 18.41 -2.64 14.99
C ILE A 28 17.75 -3.93 15.48
N LEU A 29 18.22 -4.46 16.60
CA LEU A 29 17.66 -5.67 17.21
C LEU A 29 16.38 -5.43 18.04
N SER A 30 15.83 -4.22 18.04
CA SER A 30 14.67 -3.84 18.85
C SER A 30 13.46 -4.74 18.60
N ASN A 31 13.29 -5.24 17.37
CA ASN A 31 12.18 -6.12 17.00
C ASN A 31 12.47 -7.61 17.22
N ALA A 32 13.73 -8.03 17.35
CA ALA A 32 14.10 -9.44 17.51
C ALA A 32 13.72 -9.98 18.91
N LYS A 33 13.24 -11.24 18.96
CA LYS A 33 12.82 -11.90 20.21
C LYS A 33 13.99 -12.69 20.80
N PHE A 34 14.37 -12.36 22.04
CA PHE A 34 15.45 -13.04 22.76
C PHE A 34 14.93 -13.59 24.09
N SER A 35 15.29 -14.83 24.40
CA SER A 35 14.89 -15.49 25.66
C SER A 35 15.78 -15.08 26.84
N ASN A 36 17.04 -14.74 26.58
CA ASN A 36 18.00 -14.36 27.61
C ASN A 36 19.00 -13.30 27.13
N VAL A 37 19.62 -12.63 28.11
CA VAL A 37 20.62 -11.56 27.88
C VAL A 37 21.85 -12.10 27.13
N THR A 38 22.21 -13.36 27.33
CA THR A 38 23.37 -13.97 26.69
C THR A 38 23.18 -14.15 25.18
N SER A 39 22.00 -14.62 24.74
CA SER A 39 21.66 -14.71 23.32
C SER A 39 21.60 -13.33 22.68
N PHE A 40 21.03 -12.35 23.39
CA PHE A 40 20.98 -10.98 22.93
C PHE A 40 22.38 -10.36 22.77
N ALA A 41 23.24 -10.55 23.78
CA ALA A 41 24.63 -10.09 23.75
C ALA A 41 25.45 -10.73 22.63
N LYS A 42 25.16 -11.97 22.23
CA LYS A 42 25.83 -12.62 21.09
C LYS A 42 25.54 -11.89 19.78
N ASP A 43 24.29 -11.54 19.53
CA ASP A 43 23.92 -10.88 18.29
C ASP A 43 24.28 -9.40 18.28
N VAL A 44 24.19 -8.72 19.43
CA VAL A 44 24.74 -7.37 19.61
C VAL A 44 26.26 -7.37 19.33
N ALA A 45 27.01 -8.36 19.84
CA ALA A 45 28.45 -8.44 19.61
C ALA A 45 28.82 -8.64 18.12
N LYS A 46 28.02 -9.39 17.36
CA LYS A 46 28.20 -9.54 15.91
C LYS A 46 27.99 -8.19 15.21
N LEU A 47 26.87 -7.51 15.48
CA LEU A 47 26.58 -6.20 14.88
C LEU A 47 27.63 -5.15 15.21
N VAL A 48 28.09 -5.08 16.47
CA VAL A 48 29.15 -4.14 16.84
C VAL A 48 30.46 -4.47 16.11
N THR A 49 30.77 -5.76 15.91
CA THR A 49 31.93 -6.18 15.12
C THR A 49 31.80 -5.72 13.67
N GLU A 50 30.62 -5.85 13.06
CA GLU A 50 30.34 -5.37 11.71
C GLU A 50 30.45 -3.84 11.61
N PHE A 51 29.91 -3.10 12.58
CA PHE A 51 30.03 -1.64 12.61
C PHE A 51 31.48 -1.16 12.77
N GLU A 52 32.25 -1.80 13.65
CA GLU A 52 33.67 -1.49 13.81
C GLU A 52 34.46 -1.78 12.52
N SER A 53 34.06 -2.83 11.78
CA SER A 53 34.67 -3.20 10.49
C SER A 53 34.33 -2.19 9.39
N ASN A 54 33.04 -1.84 9.25
CA ASN A 54 32.56 -0.89 8.25
C ASN A 54 33.13 0.53 8.46
N ARG A 55 33.25 0.98 9.72
CA ARG A 55 33.79 2.31 10.03
C ARG A 55 35.26 2.46 9.62
N LYS A 56 36.03 1.37 9.65
CA LYS A 56 37.44 1.36 9.23
C LYS A 56 37.59 1.29 7.72
N THR A 57 36.79 0.48 7.03
CA THR A 57 36.79 0.46 5.56
C THR A 57 36.42 1.81 4.97
N SER A 58 35.52 2.57 5.61
CA SER A 58 35.17 3.94 5.17
C SER A 58 36.21 5.01 5.53
N SER A 59 37.17 4.71 6.40
CA SER A 59 38.17 5.69 6.90
C SER A 59 39.58 5.48 6.34
N GLN A 60 39.85 4.40 5.60
CA GLN A 60 41.18 4.08 5.10
C GLN A 60 41.18 3.81 3.59
N ASP A 61 41.34 4.88 2.81
CA ASP A 61 41.92 4.78 1.47
C ASP A 61 43.41 4.40 1.62
N GLY A 62 43.74 3.12 1.47
CA GLY A 62 45.09 2.65 1.15
C GLY A 62 45.99 2.11 2.28
N VAL A 63 45.51 1.91 3.50
CA VAL A 63 46.31 1.26 4.58
C VAL A 63 45.87 -0.18 4.79
N VAL A 64 46.84 -1.10 4.89
CA VAL A 64 46.63 -2.54 5.16
C VAL A 64 45.72 -2.71 6.38
N VAL A 65 44.52 -3.25 6.15
CA VAL A 65 43.51 -3.50 7.18
C VAL A 65 44.01 -4.60 8.10
N VAL A 66 44.53 -4.23 9.28
CA VAL A 66 44.85 -5.20 10.33
C VAL A 66 43.55 -5.88 10.77
N PRO A 67 43.46 -7.22 10.75
CA PRO A 67 42.24 -7.93 11.14
C PRO A 67 41.89 -7.57 12.59
N GLN A 68 40.75 -6.91 12.75
CA GLN A 68 40.29 -6.50 14.07
C GLN A 68 39.75 -7.71 14.81
N LYS A 69 40.14 -7.84 16.09
CA LYS A 69 39.60 -8.89 16.95
C LYS A 69 38.09 -8.67 17.10
N PRO A 70 37.25 -9.66 16.77
CA PRO A 70 35.81 -9.53 16.89
C PRO A 70 35.41 -9.21 18.33
N MET A 71 34.37 -8.42 18.49
CA MET A 71 33.83 -8.14 19.81
C MET A 71 33.24 -9.43 20.38
N SER A 72 33.69 -9.81 21.57
CA SER A 72 33.12 -10.96 22.27
C SER A 72 31.90 -10.54 23.08
N HIS A 73 30.83 -11.32 22.99
CA HIS A 73 29.66 -11.19 23.87
C HIS A 73 30.03 -11.27 25.36
N VAL A 74 31.11 -12.01 25.70
CA VAL A 74 31.63 -12.07 27.06
C VAL A 74 32.15 -10.72 27.52
N THR A 75 32.74 -9.92 26.63
CA THR A 75 33.19 -8.56 26.92
C THR A 75 32.02 -7.63 27.24
N LEU A 76 30.91 -7.77 26.50
CA LEU A 76 29.67 -7.03 26.78
C LEU A 76 29.09 -7.39 28.15
N LEU A 77 29.10 -8.67 28.51
CA LEU A 77 28.57 -9.15 29.79
C LEU A 77 29.49 -8.87 30.99
N ARG A 78 30.79 -8.68 30.76
CA ARG A 78 31.78 -8.35 31.82
C ARG A 78 31.79 -6.87 32.19
N ASN A 79 31.55 -5.97 31.23
CA ASN A 79 31.46 -4.54 31.51
C ASN A 79 30.06 -4.23 32.07
N LYS A 80 30.00 -3.70 33.30
CA LYS A 80 28.75 -3.39 34.00
C LYS A 80 27.88 -2.41 33.21
N THR A 81 28.48 -1.35 32.66
CA THR A 81 27.77 -0.32 31.89
C THR A 81 27.08 -0.91 30.66
N TYR A 82 27.75 -1.79 29.92
CA TYR A 82 27.17 -2.44 28.75
C TYR A 82 26.11 -3.46 29.12
N ARG A 83 26.34 -4.23 30.18
CA ARG A 83 25.40 -5.21 30.69
C ARG A 83 24.11 -4.58 31.20
N ASP A 84 24.20 -3.51 31.97
CA ASP A 84 23.04 -2.78 32.49
C ASP A 84 22.18 -2.24 31.34
N LEU A 85 22.83 -1.77 30.28
CA LEU A 85 22.15 -1.30 29.08
C LEU A 85 21.40 -2.45 28.39
N LEU A 86 22.04 -3.59 28.18
CA LEU A 86 21.40 -4.79 27.59
C LEU A 86 20.21 -5.30 28.43
N GLU A 87 20.37 -5.36 29.75
CA GLU A 87 19.34 -5.83 30.68
C GLU A 87 18.14 -4.87 30.74
N ARG A 88 18.37 -3.56 30.72
CA ARG A 88 17.28 -2.56 30.65
C ARG A 88 16.44 -2.75 29.40
N PHE A 89 17.06 -2.89 28.24
CA PHE A 89 16.32 -3.10 26.99
C PHE A 89 15.56 -4.43 26.97
N LEU A 90 16.15 -5.50 27.52
CA LEU A 90 15.47 -6.79 27.60
C LEU A 90 14.27 -6.75 28.55
N LYS A 91 14.39 -6.10 29.72
CA LYS A 91 13.29 -5.94 30.69
C LYS A 91 12.13 -5.12 30.15
N ILE A 92 12.40 -3.98 29.51
CA ILE A 92 11.36 -3.13 28.91
C ILE A 92 10.50 -3.93 27.91
N LYS A 93 11.12 -4.87 27.17
CA LYS A 93 10.40 -5.72 26.21
C LYS A 93 9.67 -6.90 26.86
N GLN A 94 10.16 -7.40 27.99
CA GLN A 94 9.47 -8.45 28.75
C GLN A 94 8.27 -7.90 29.53
N GLU A 95 8.34 -6.65 30.00
CA GLU A 95 7.24 -5.96 30.71
C GLU A 95 6.18 -5.39 29.76
N ASN A 96 6.53 -5.13 28.50
CA ASN A 96 5.58 -4.78 27.42
C ASN A 96 5.51 -5.89 26.34
N PRO A 97 4.91 -7.06 26.63
CA PRO A 97 4.69 -8.09 25.61
C PRO A 97 3.70 -7.64 24.50
N ASP A 98 2.97 -6.54 24.71
CA ASP A 98 1.80 -6.14 23.91
C ASP A 98 2.07 -5.30 22.65
N THR A 99 3.28 -5.27 22.09
CA THR A 99 3.53 -4.52 20.84
C THR A 99 3.48 -5.31 19.54
N THR A 100 3.04 -6.57 19.54
CA THR A 100 2.74 -7.28 18.27
C THR A 100 1.59 -8.28 18.38
N ASN A 101 0.44 -7.84 18.90
CA ASN A 101 -0.84 -8.36 18.43
C ASN A 101 -1.42 -7.35 17.43
N LEU A 102 -0.69 -7.09 16.33
CA LEU A 102 -1.32 -6.51 15.16
C LEU A 102 -2.40 -7.50 14.76
N SER A 103 -3.66 -7.08 14.83
CA SER A 103 -4.77 -7.88 14.32
C SER A 103 -4.41 -8.31 12.89
N ILE A 104 -4.74 -9.54 12.50
CA ILE A 104 -4.49 -10.02 11.12
C ILE A 104 -5.03 -8.98 10.11
N SER A 105 -6.16 -8.34 10.46
CA SER A 105 -6.75 -7.22 9.73
C SER A 105 -5.83 -5.99 9.56
N ASP A 106 -5.05 -5.61 10.59
CA ASP A 106 -4.15 -4.46 10.51
C ASP A 106 -2.92 -4.79 9.66
N SER A 107 -2.45 -6.04 9.74
CA SER A 107 -1.34 -6.52 8.90
C SER A 107 -1.74 -6.62 7.43
N GLU A 108 -2.99 -7.00 7.14
CA GLU A 108 -3.55 -7.03 5.79
C GLU A 108 -3.77 -5.61 5.25
N ALA A 109 -4.29 -4.70 6.07
CA ALA A 109 -4.45 -3.30 5.71
C ALA A 109 -3.10 -2.64 5.37
N LEU A 110 -2.07 -2.87 6.19
CA LEU A 110 -0.72 -2.38 5.93
C LEU A 110 -0.10 -3.00 4.69
N ASN A 111 -0.29 -4.30 4.45
CA ASN A 111 0.19 -4.96 3.23
C ASN A 111 -0.49 -4.38 1.98
N PHE A 112 -1.78 -4.09 2.05
CA PHE A 112 -2.51 -3.44 0.97
C PHE A 112 -1.99 -2.02 0.71
N GLU A 113 -1.73 -1.26 1.77
CA GLU A 113 -1.17 0.08 1.66
C GLU A 113 0.26 0.05 1.07
N ILE A 114 1.10 -0.88 1.52
CA ILE A 114 2.44 -1.10 0.96
C ILE A 114 2.35 -1.47 -0.53
N ALA A 115 1.43 -2.35 -0.93
CA ALA A 115 1.24 -2.71 -2.33
C ALA A 115 0.78 -1.49 -3.17
N SER A 116 -0.13 -0.68 -2.63
CA SER A 116 -0.59 0.56 -3.27
C SER A 116 0.54 1.57 -3.44
N LEU A 117 1.35 1.78 -2.39
CA LEU A 117 2.50 2.68 -2.42
C LEU A 117 3.59 2.20 -3.39
N ARG A 118 3.86 0.90 -3.46
CA ARG A 118 4.78 0.32 -4.45
C ARG A 118 4.32 0.59 -5.87
N LYS A 119 3.03 0.41 -6.15
CA LYS A 119 2.44 0.70 -7.46
C LYS A 119 2.55 2.18 -7.82
N LYS A 120 2.33 3.09 -6.86
CA LYS A 120 2.51 4.54 -7.05
C LYS A 120 3.97 4.90 -7.33
N ASN A 121 4.92 4.34 -6.59
CA ASN A 121 6.35 4.57 -6.85
C ASN A 121 6.75 4.07 -8.24
N GLN A 122 6.34 2.87 -8.62
CA GLN A 122 6.63 2.34 -9.95
C GLN A 122 6.04 3.23 -11.06
N TRP A 123 4.83 3.76 -10.85
CA TRP A 123 4.22 4.71 -11.78
C TRP A 123 5.00 6.02 -11.87
N LEU A 124 5.45 6.57 -10.74
CA LEU A 124 6.26 7.79 -10.70
C LEU A 124 7.62 7.58 -11.36
N GLU A 125 8.28 6.46 -11.11
CA GLU A 125 9.55 6.10 -11.76
C GLU A 125 9.40 5.99 -13.28
N GLN A 126 8.35 5.31 -13.75
CA GLN A 126 8.07 5.22 -15.19
C GLN A 126 7.72 6.58 -15.79
N LYS A 127 7.00 7.43 -15.05
CA LYS A 127 6.69 8.81 -15.48
C LYS A 127 7.94 9.67 -15.61
N ILE A 128 8.88 9.56 -14.67
CA ILE A 128 10.17 10.26 -14.72
C ILE A 128 10.95 9.77 -15.94
N LEU A 129 11.06 8.46 -16.14
CA LEU A 129 11.72 7.86 -17.31
C LEU A 129 11.13 8.31 -18.65
N ALA A 130 9.82 8.44 -18.72
CA ALA A 130 9.12 8.93 -19.92
C ALA A 130 9.36 10.43 -20.16
N ILE A 131 9.35 11.25 -19.10
CA ILE A 131 9.72 12.67 -19.17
C ILE A 131 11.18 12.82 -19.64
N ASP A 132 12.11 12.04 -19.05
CA ASP A 132 13.54 12.08 -19.38
C ASP A 132 13.84 11.60 -20.80
N SER A 133 13.02 10.69 -21.34
CA SER A 133 13.14 10.18 -22.71
C SER A 133 12.35 11.00 -23.74
N GLY A 134 11.61 12.04 -23.32
CA GLY A 134 10.79 12.87 -24.22
C GLY A 134 9.60 12.15 -24.85
N VAL A 135 9.26 10.94 -24.37
CA VAL A 135 8.12 10.15 -24.81
C VAL A 135 6.96 10.41 -23.85
N SER A 136 5.81 10.84 -24.38
CA SER A 136 4.60 11.03 -23.55
C SER A 136 4.29 9.77 -22.74
N PHE A 137 4.24 9.92 -21.42
CA PHE A 137 3.92 8.83 -20.51
C PHE A 137 2.43 8.50 -20.56
N GLU A 138 2.04 7.58 -21.45
CA GLU A 138 0.73 6.94 -21.41
C GLU A 138 0.75 5.88 -20.32
N GLY A 139 0.33 6.29 -19.12
CA GLY A 139 0.23 5.42 -17.98
C GLY A 139 -0.62 4.19 -18.28
N SER A 140 0.00 3.01 -18.22
CA SER A 140 -0.65 1.69 -18.28
C SER A 140 -1.45 1.43 -19.56
N GLY A 141 -0.90 0.61 -20.46
CA GLY A 141 -1.62 0.01 -21.60
C GLY A 141 -2.83 -0.87 -21.22
N GLY A 142 -3.24 -0.93 -19.95
CA GLY A 142 -4.55 -1.43 -19.53
C GLY A 142 -5.64 -0.35 -19.49
N SER A 143 -5.29 0.93 -19.33
CA SER A 143 -6.27 2.02 -19.22
C SER A 143 -6.90 2.37 -20.56
N GLU A 144 -6.12 2.37 -21.64
CA GLU A 144 -6.62 2.74 -22.97
C GLU A 144 -7.46 1.63 -23.60
N ALA A 145 -7.04 0.37 -23.47
CA ALA A 145 -7.85 -0.78 -23.89
C ALA A 145 -9.16 -0.90 -23.09
N LEU A 146 -9.12 -0.61 -21.80
CA LEU A 146 -10.31 -0.55 -20.96
C LEU A 146 -11.21 0.63 -21.35
N GLN A 147 -10.63 1.80 -21.63
CA GLN A 147 -11.34 2.98 -22.07
C GLN A 147 -12.03 2.76 -23.43
N ALA A 148 -11.33 2.17 -24.40
CA ALA A 148 -11.90 1.79 -25.69
C ALA A 148 -13.03 0.75 -25.53
N THR A 149 -12.89 -0.19 -24.59
CA THR A 149 -13.95 -1.16 -24.28
C THR A 149 -15.18 -0.48 -23.67
N ILE A 150 -14.96 0.47 -22.76
CA ILE A 150 -16.02 1.26 -22.13
C ILE A 150 -16.75 2.08 -23.20
N GLU A 151 -16.02 2.78 -24.07
CA GLU A 151 -16.61 3.59 -25.15
C GLU A 151 -17.42 2.74 -26.13
N ARG A 152 -16.91 1.55 -26.49
CA ARG A 152 -17.65 0.59 -27.31
C ARG A 152 -18.94 0.15 -26.63
N LEU A 153 -18.87 -0.28 -25.36
CA LEU A 153 -20.06 -0.73 -24.62
C LEU A 153 -21.10 0.40 -24.46
N GLN A 154 -20.64 1.63 -24.27
CA GLN A 154 -21.52 2.78 -24.19
C GLN A 154 -22.18 3.09 -25.55
N SER A 155 -21.44 2.94 -26.66
CA SER A 155 -21.99 3.03 -28.02
C SER A 155 -23.03 1.94 -28.31
N ASP A 156 -22.74 0.69 -27.92
CA ASP A 156 -23.66 -0.44 -28.08
C ASP A 156 -24.94 -0.22 -27.27
N LEU A 157 -24.83 0.25 -26.03
CA LEU A 157 -25.98 0.59 -25.19
C LEU A 157 -26.82 1.71 -25.81
N ALA A 158 -26.18 2.75 -26.34
CA ALA A 158 -26.83 3.84 -27.05
C ALA A 158 -27.61 3.35 -28.28
N LEU A 159 -27.08 2.37 -29.01
CA LEU A 159 -27.75 1.75 -30.15
C LEU A 159 -28.99 0.96 -29.70
N VAL A 160 -28.85 0.09 -28.69
CA VAL A 160 -29.98 -0.71 -28.16
C VAL A 160 -31.12 0.19 -27.68
N ILE A 161 -30.81 1.26 -26.97
CA ILE A 161 -31.80 2.26 -26.52
C ILE A 161 -32.52 2.89 -27.72
N SER A 162 -31.79 3.27 -28.77
CA SER A 162 -32.40 3.88 -29.95
C SER A 162 -33.31 2.91 -30.72
N ILE A 163 -32.95 1.61 -30.76
CA ILE A 163 -33.78 0.56 -31.35
C ILE A 163 -35.05 0.38 -30.51
N TYR A 164 -34.93 0.36 -29.18
CA TYR A 164 -36.08 0.26 -28.28
C TYR A 164 -37.04 1.45 -28.43
N GLU A 165 -36.53 2.68 -28.42
CA GLU A 165 -37.33 3.89 -28.65
C GLU A 165 -38.00 3.88 -30.03
N GLY A 166 -37.25 3.45 -31.06
CA GLY A 166 -37.76 3.28 -32.41
C GLY A 166 -38.89 2.25 -32.47
N MET A 167 -38.73 1.09 -31.84
CA MET A 167 -39.77 0.05 -31.79
C MET A 167 -41.03 0.54 -31.07
N CYS A 168 -40.88 1.22 -29.93
CA CYS A 168 -42.00 1.77 -29.17
C CYS A 168 -42.71 2.89 -29.94
N GLY A 169 -41.96 3.71 -30.68
CA GLY A 169 -42.51 4.81 -31.48
C GLY A 169 -43.22 4.37 -32.77
N GLN A 170 -42.79 3.27 -33.39
CA GLN A 170 -43.37 2.78 -34.65
C GLN A 170 -44.72 2.06 -34.47
N ILE A 171 -45.02 1.55 -33.27
CA ILE A 171 -46.26 0.83 -32.99
C ILE A 171 -47.04 1.51 -31.85
N PRO A 172 -47.66 2.67 -32.11
CA PRO A 172 -48.38 3.43 -31.09
C PRO A 172 -49.52 2.59 -30.50
N GLY A 173 -49.55 2.49 -29.16
CA GLY A 173 -50.57 1.76 -28.42
C GLY A 173 -50.33 0.27 -28.23
N ALA A 174 -49.33 -0.34 -28.90
CA ALA A 174 -48.95 -1.73 -28.66
C ALA A 174 -48.21 -1.92 -27.34
N PHE A 175 -47.48 -0.90 -26.90
CA PHE A 175 -46.74 -0.88 -25.64
C PHE A 175 -47.35 0.14 -24.69
N LYS A 176 -47.56 -0.24 -23.43
CA LYS A 176 -48.18 0.61 -22.42
C LYS A 176 -47.50 0.45 -21.06
N LEU A 177 -47.05 1.56 -20.50
CA LEU A 177 -46.57 1.64 -19.12
C LEU A 177 -47.77 1.86 -18.19
N VAL A 178 -47.96 0.96 -17.23
CA VAL A 178 -49.02 1.02 -16.21
C VAL A 178 -48.38 1.28 -14.85
N PRO A 179 -48.51 2.49 -14.28
CA PRO A 179 -47.90 2.82 -12.99
C PRO A 179 -48.66 2.20 -11.82
N GLU A 180 -48.01 2.17 -10.65
CA GLU A 180 -48.62 1.73 -9.40
C GLU A 180 -49.89 2.54 -9.09
N GLY A 181 -50.96 1.84 -8.68
CA GLY A 181 -52.26 2.46 -8.39
C GLY A 181 -53.16 2.77 -9.59
N LYS A 182 -52.71 2.53 -10.84
CA LYS A 182 -53.55 2.64 -12.06
C LYS A 182 -53.84 1.29 -12.73
N THR A 183 -53.76 0.20 -11.98
CA THR A 183 -54.11 -1.14 -12.46
C THR A 183 -55.58 -1.19 -12.87
N THR A 184 -55.84 -1.60 -14.10
CA THR A 184 -57.20 -1.75 -14.65
C THR A 184 -57.53 -3.24 -14.74
N GLN A 185 -58.79 -3.63 -14.96
CA GLN A 185 -59.17 -5.04 -15.14
C GLN A 185 -58.39 -5.75 -16.27
N ASN A 186 -57.94 -5.00 -17.28
CA ASN A 186 -57.11 -5.50 -18.39
C ASN A 186 -55.60 -5.52 -18.07
N PHE A 187 -55.15 -4.84 -17.00
CA PHE A 187 -53.75 -4.71 -16.59
C PHE A 187 -53.67 -4.86 -15.07
N ALA A 188 -53.75 -6.12 -14.60
CA ALA A 188 -53.80 -6.44 -13.18
C ALA A 188 -52.49 -6.14 -12.43
N THR A 189 -51.35 -6.12 -13.15
CA THR A 189 -50.02 -5.93 -12.57
C THR A 189 -49.40 -4.61 -13.10
N PRO A 190 -48.83 -3.76 -12.22
CA PRO A 190 -48.09 -2.58 -12.67
C PRO A 190 -46.80 -2.98 -13.40
N GLY A 191 -46.41 -2.18 -14.39
CA GLY A 191 -45.25 -2.43 -15.24
C GLY A 191 -45.47 -2.11 -16.71
N PHE A 192 -44.57 -2.58 -17.56
CA PHE A 192 -44.58 -2.37 -18.99
C PHE A 192 -45.24 -3.56 -19.69
N HIS A 193 -46.33 -3.28 -20.41
CA HIS A 193 -47.13 -4.28 -21.11
C HIS A 193 -46.97 -4.15 -22.62
N GLY A 194 -46.91 -5.28 -23.30
CA GLY A 194 -47.00 -5.39 -24.74
C GLY A 194 -48.26 -6.13 -25.20
N PRO A 195 -48.36 -6.44 -26.50
CA PRO A 195 -49.54 -7.11 -27.07
C PRO A 195 -49.80 -8.51 -26.52
N ARG A 196 -48.77 -9.16 -25.97
CA ARG A 196 -48.83 -10.52 -25.42
C ARG A 196 -48.82 -10.58 -23.88
N GLY A 197 -48.93 -9.43 -23.20
CA GLY A 197 -48.95 -9.34 -21.74
C GLY A 197 -47.78 -8.54 -21.16
N LEU A 198 -47.49 -8.76 -19.89
CA LEU A 198 -46.43 -8.07 -19.15
C LEU A 198 -45.06 -8.41 -19.75
N ILE A 199 -44.31 -7.37 -20.14
CA ILE A 199 -42.93 -7.48 -20.63
C ILE A 199 -41.94 -7.31 -19.48
N ALA A 200 -42.16 -6.30 -18.64
CA ALA A 200 -41.29 -6.01 -17.50
C ALA A 200 -42.10 -5.47 -16.31
N PRO A 201 -41.80 -5.86 -15.07
CA PRO A 201 -42.39 -5.29 -13.87
C PRO A 201 -41.99 -3.82 -13.69
N MET A 202 -42.69 -3.12 -12.79
CA MET A 202 -42.44 -1.70 -12.55
C MET A 202 -41.04 -1.41 -11.99
N GLU A 203 -40.47 -2.33 -11.21
CA GLU A 203 -39.11 -2.22 -10.67
C GLU A 203 -38.06 -2.12 -11.79
N ASP A 204 -38.12 -3.04 -12.76
CA ASP A 204 -37.24 -3.05 -13.93
C ASP A 204 -37.40 -1.78 -14.77
N MET A 205 -38.62 -1.20 -14.82
CA MET A 205 -38.86 0.06 -15.52
C MET A 205 -38.19 1.25 -14.84
N HIS A 206 -38.14 1.27 -13.51
CA HIS A 206 -37.39 2.29 -12.77
C HIS A 206 -35.88 2.17 -12.99
N GLU A 207 -35.36 0.96 -13.11
CA GLU A 207 -33.96 0.74 -13.45
C GLU A 207 -33.66 1.19 -14.90
N LEU A 208 -34.56 0.88 -15.83
CA LEU A 208 -34.48 1.34 -17.23
C LEU A 208 -34.47 2.87 -17.33
N ASP A 209 -35.33 3.56 -16.58
CA ASP A 209 -35.38 5.03 -16.53
C ASP A 209 -34.05 5.63 -16.01
N ARG A 210 -33.45 5.02 -14.98
CA ARG A 210 -32.13 5.42 -14.49
C ARG A 210 -31.05 5.24 -15.56
N ILE A 211 -31.07 4.12 -16.27
CA ILE A 211 -30.13 3.84 -17.37
C ILE A 211 -30.30 4.88 -18.50
N PHE A 212 -31.53 5.21 -18.89
CA PHE A 212 -31.77 6.25 -19.88
C PHE A 212 -31.24 7.62 -19.45
N GLU A 213 -31.45 8.01 -18.20
CA GLU A 213 -30.89 9.25 -17.66
C GLU A 213 -29.36 9.28 -17.70
N ASP A 214 -28.72 8.18 -17.29
CA ASP A 214 -27.27 8.09 -17.23
C ASP A 214 -26.64 8.10 -18.61
N VAL A 215 -27.25 7.43 -19.59
CA VAL A 215 -26.85 7.50 -21.00
C VAL A 215 -27.07 8.91 -21.56
N ALA A 216 -28.16 9.59 -21.22
CA ALA A 216 -28.39 10.98 -21.63
C ALA A 216 -27.36 11.95 -21.02
N LYS A 217 -27.01 11.79 -19.74
CA LYS A 217 -25.95 12.55 -19.06
C LYS A 217 -24.58 12.27 -19.69
N TRP A 218 -24.28 11.03 -20.06
CA TRP A 218 -23.06 10.67 -20.78
C TRP A 218 -23.00 11.31 -22.16
N ARG A 219 -24.04 11.19 -22.99
CA ARG A 219 -24.12 11.85 -24.31
C ARG A 219 -23.92 13.36 -24.22
N LYS A 220 -24.47 14.02 -23.18
CA LYS A 220 -24.24 15.46 -22.94
C LYS A 220 -22.81 15.78 -22.56
N ARG A 221 -22.13 14.92 -21.80
CA ARG A 221 -20.70 15.07 -21.45
C ARG A 221 -19.80 14.87 -22.67
N ALA A 222 -20.07 13.84 -23.48
CA ALA A 222 -19.33 13.58 -24.72
C ALA A 222 -19.44 14.74 -25.73
N LYS A 223 -20.63 15.35 -25.89
CA LYS A 223 -20.83 16.52 -26.76
C LYS A 223 -20.17 17.81 -26.26
N ARG A 224 -19.72 17.88 -25.00
CA ARG A 224 -19.00 19.04 -24.42
C ARG A 224 -17.49 18.95 -24.56
N LEU A 225 -16.97 17.84 -25.09
CA LEU A 225 -15.56 17.62 -25.42
C LEU A 225 -15.30 17.61 -26.94
N PRO A 226 -15.80 18.55 -27.78
CA PRO A 226 -15.31 18.64 -29.14
C PRO A 226 -13.96 19.39 -29.15
N ASP A 227 -12.94 18.69 -29.65
CA ASP A 227 -11.64 19.15 -30.14
C ASP A 227 -10.73 19.94 -29.17
N GLN A 228 -9.82 19.21 -28.51
CA GLN A 228 -8.45 19.67 -28.26
C GLN A 228 -7.48 18.75 -28.99
#